data_AF-A0A9E0NM45-F1
#
_entry.id   AF-A0A9E0NM45-F1
#
_cell.length_a   1.000
_cell.length_b   1.000
_cell.length_c   1.000
_cell.angle_alpha   90.00
_cell.angle_beta   90.00
_cell.angle_gamma   90.00
#
_symmetry.space_group_name_H-M   'P 1'
#
loop_
_entity.id
_entity.type
_entity.pdbx_description
1 polymer ?
#
loop_
_entity_poly.entity_id
_entity_poly.type
_entity_poly.pdbx_seq_one_letter_code
_entity_poly.pdbx_strand_id
1 'polypeptide(L)'
;MSLPLLPARIAHAAFLEQRRIIFISAALALLLSLPMMSSGLFLDDFEQRIKLLSGDTSNIFQTFRYGDPFTDQLIQSGVLPWWTHEATKTNFFRPLAEVFLHLDYALWPDNFALMHLHSALWYAVLALIAGLAYRAVLPVAWAAGLATLFFAIDGYHAGAVVWLCNRNVLISMSAALLCLLCHRQGAADNSGAWRILAAALFALGLSSGESALAISGYLLAHEVFLTRDTWFKRLLRLLPYGLIGLGYLTWWHHAGYGTDG
;
A
#
# COMPACT_ATOMS: atom_id res chain seq x y z
N MET A 1 45.22 -35.22 -16.01
CA MET A 1 43.77 -35.51 -16.05
C MET A 1 43.05 -34.25 -15.65
N SER A 2 42.78 -33.40 -16.63
CA SER A 2 42.11 -32.11 -16.50
C SER A 2 40.62 -32.34 -16.37
N LEU A 3 39.99 -31.78 -15.33
CA LEU A 3 38.55 -31.59 -15.26
C LEU A 3 38.23 -30.16 -15.72
N PRO A 4 37.73 -29.94 -16.94
CA PRO A 4 37.02 -28.72 -17.28
C PRO A 4 35.52 -29.06 -17.39
N LEU A 5 34.76 -28.88 -16.31
CA LEU A 5 33.30 -28.86 -16.38
C LEU A 5 32.73 -27.81 -15.44
N LEU A 6 32.62 -26.59 -15.94
CA LEU A 6 31.60 -25.63 -15.49
C LEU A 6 30.91 -25.02 -16.72
N PRO A 7 29.84 -25.64 -17.26
CA PRO A 7 29.11 -25.07 -18.39
C PRO A 7 27.60 -24.92 -18.14
N ALA A 8 27.18 -24.36 -16.99
CA ALA A 8 25.75 -24.07 -16.74
C ALA A 8 25.45 -22.95 -15.71
N ARG A 9 26.46 -22.24 -15.24
CA ARG A 9 26.30 -20.89 -14.63
C ARG A 9 26.58 -19.93 -15.80
N ILE A 10 25.67 -19.15 -16.40
CA ILE A 10 24.83 -18.05 -15.89
C ILE A 10 24.11 -17.44 -17.11
N ALA A 11 23.08 -18.08 -17.70
CA ALA A 11 22.24 -17.40 -18.70
C ALA A 11 20.99 -16.81 -18.05
N HIS A 12 20.30 -17.62 -17.22
CA HIS A 12 19.12 -17.19 -16.47
C HIS A 12 19.46 -16.18 -15.36
N ALA A 13 20.58 -16.38 -14.66
CA ALA A 13 21.05 -15.40 -13.67
C ALA A 13 21.41 -14.06 -14.35
N ALA A 14 22.02 -14.08 -15.54
CA ALA A 14 22.33 -12.86 -16.29
C ALA A 14 21.07 -12.06 -16.69
N PHE A 15 19.94 -12.72 -16.96
CA PHE A 15 18.67 -12.05 -17.22
C PHE A 15 18.08 -11.41 -15.97
N LEU A 16 18.01 -12.15 -14.86
CA LEU A 16 17.49 -11.67 -13.58
C LEU A 16 18.33 -10.55 -12.95
N GLU A 17 19.61 -10.46 -13.32
CA GLU A 17 20.51 -9.38 -12.89
C GLU A 17 20.24 -8.05 -13.60
N GLN A 18 19.62 -8.06 -14.78
CA GLN A 18 19.36 -6.84 -15.55
C GLN A 18 18.34 -5.95 -14.86
N ARG A 19 18.54 -4.62 -14.92
CA ARG A 19 17.55 -3.64 -14.43
C ARG A 19 16.20 -3.76 -15.16
N ARG A 20 16.21 -4.30 -16.39
CA ARG A 20 15.01 -4.55 -17.20
C ARG A 20 14.02 -5.49 -16.52
N ILE A 21 14.48 -6.41 -15.66
CA ILE A 21 13.58 -7.35 -14.97
C ILE A 21 12.51 -6.63 -14.16
N ILE A 22 12.82 -5.48 -13.55
CA ILE A 22 11.86 -4.71 -12.75
C ILE A 22 10.71 -4.21 -13.61
N PHE A 23 11.03 -3.66 -14.78
CA PHE A 23 10.02 -3.18 -15.74
C PHE A 23 9.22 -4.32 -16.35
N ILE A 24 9.87 -5.45 -16.64
CA ILE A 24 9.20 -6.65 -17.13
C ILE A 24 8.23 -7.19 -16.07
N SER A 25 8.65 -7.25 -14.80
CA SER A 25 7.79 -7.66 -13.69
C SER A 25 6.61 -6.72 -13.49
N ALA A 26 6.81 -5.40 -13.57
CA ALA A 26 5.72 -4.43 -13.50
C ALA A 26 4.74 -4.56 -14.68
N ALA A 27 5.25 -4.77 -15.89
CA ALA A 27 4.42 -5.04 -17.07
C ALA A 27 3.65 -6.37 -16.93
N LEU A 28 4.27 -7.39 -16.34
CA LEU A 28 3.63 -8.67 -16.07
C LEU A 28 2.54 -8.54 -15.01
N ALA A 29 2.79 -7.80 -13.93
CA ALA A 29 1.79 -7.48 -12.91
C ALA A 29 0.56 -6.80 -13.52
N LEU A 30 0.76 -5.83 -14.42
CA LEU A 30 -0.31 -5.20 -15.18
C LEU A 30 -1.05 -6.21 -16.07
N LEU A 31 -0.30 -6.96 -16.89
CA LEU A 31 -0.85 -7.92 -17.84
C LEU A 31 -1.71 -8.99 -17.16
N LEU A 32 -1.24 -9.54 -16.04
CA LEU A 32 -1.95 -10.54 -15.26
C LEU A 32 -3.17 -9.97 -14.53
N SER A 33 -3.21 -8.65 -14.31
CA SER A 33 -4.35 -7.95 -13.70
C SER A 33 -5.42 -7.56 -14.73
N LEU A 34 -5.14 -7.55 -16.04
CA LEU A 34 -6.10 -7.14 -17.07
C LEU A 34 -7.42 -7.92 -17.05
N PRO A 35 -7.45 -9.26 -16.82
CA PRO A 35 -8.72 -9.98 -16.71
C PRO A 35 -9.65 -9.42 -15.61
N MET A 36 -9.08 -8.81 -14.56
CA MET A 36 -9.84 -8.22 -13.46
C MET A 36 -10.65 -7.00 -13.90
N MET A 37 -10.36 -6.38 -15.06
CA MET A 37 -11.17 -5.29 -15.61
C MET A 37 -12.62 -5.72 -15.91
N SER A 38 -12.86 -7.01 -16.09
CA SER A 38 -14.22 -7.56 -16.27
C SER A 38 -14.96 -7.79 -14.94
N SER A 39 -14.33 -7.49 -13.81
CA SER A 39 -14.92 -7.69 -12.48
C SER A 39 -15.96 -6.60 -12.17
N GLY A 40 -16.97 -6.96 -11.39
CA GLY A 40 -17.91 -6.01 -10.81
C GLY A 40 -17.38 -5.36 -9.54
N LEU A 41 -18.29 -4.81 -8.75
CA LEU A 41 -18.02 -4.35 -7.39
C LEU A 41 -17.89 -5.54 -6.43
N PHE A 42 -17.08 -5.37 -5.39
CA PHE A 42 -16.84 -6.39 -4.38
C PHE A 42 -17.02 -5.83 -2.96
N LEU A 43 -17.77 -6.54 -2.10
CA LEU A 43 -17.97 -6.22 -0.68
C LEU A 43 -18.30 -4.72 -0.44
N ASP A 44 -17.44 -4.01 0.29
CA ASP A 44 -17.61 -2.60 0.67
C ASP A 44 -17.70 -1.64 -0.53
N ASP A 45 -17.30 -2.06 -1.73
CA ASP A 45 -17.44 -1.25 -2.96
C ASP A 45 -18.89 -0.85 -3.21
N PHE A 46 -19.86 -1.72 -2.87
CA PHE A 46 -21.28 -1.42 -3.01
C PHE A 46 -21.72 -0.28 -2.10
N GLU A 47 -21.27 -0.31 -0.84
CA GLU A 47 -21.62 0.71 0.14
C GLU A 47 -20.97 2.05 -0.20
N GLN A 48 -19.69 2.04 -0.58
CA GLN A 48 -18.98 3.23 -1.01
C GLN A 48 -19.64 3.85 -2.24
N ARG A 49 -20.09 3.03 -3.20
CA ARG A 49 -20.84 3.51 -4.35
C ARG A 49 -22.13 4.21 -3.94
N ILE A 50 -22.90 3.63 -3.02
CA ILE A 50 -24.15 4.22 -2.54
C ILE A 50 -23.87 5.61 -1.97
N LYS A 51 -22.87 5.75 -1.09
CA LYS A 51 -22.48 7.05 -0.49
C LYS A 51 -22.05 8.08 -1.52
N LEU A 52 -21.19 7.66 -2.45
CA LEU A 52 -20.64 8.54 -3.50
C LEU A 52 -21.74 9.04 -4.45
N LEU A 53 -22.77 8.23 -4.71
CA LEU A 53 -23.87 8.59 -5.61
C LEU A 53 -25.05 9.28 -4.89
N SER A 54 -25.24 9.06 -3.59
CA SER A 54 -26.29 9.72 -2.81
C SER A 54 -25.93 11.17 -2.42
N GLY A 55 -24.71 11.61 -2.71
CA GLY A 55 -24.20 12.91 -2.27
C GLY A 55 -23.92 12.98 -0.78
N ASP A 56 -23.70 11.83 -0.15
CA ASP A 56 -23.26 11.79 1.25
C ASP A 56 -21.83 12.34 1.33
N THR A 57 -21.60 13.23 2.29
CA THR A 57 -20.29 13.85 2.56
C THR A 57 -19.58 13.19 3.75
N SER A 58 -20.19 12.15 4.32
CA SER A 58 -19.58 11.32 5.35
C SER A 58 -18.35 10.57 4.81
N ASN A 59 -17.53 10.09 5.74
CA ASN A 59 -16.35 9.30 5.42
C ASN A 59 -16.74 8.02 4.66
N ILE A 60 -16.31 7.89 3.40
CA ILE A 60 -16.64 6.73 2.58
C ILE A 60 -16.05 5.41 3.10
N PHE A 61 -15.07 5.47 4.01
CA PHE A 61 -14.51 4.28 4.69
C PHE A 61 -15.17 4.00 6.05
N GLN A 62 -16.32 4.61 6.35
CA GLN A 62 -17.15 4.31 7.52
C GLN A 62 -18.26 3.31 7.18
N THR A 63 -17.97 2.01 7.16
CA THR A 63 -18.99 0.97 6.84
C THR A 63 -20.21 1.04 7.76
N PHE A 64 -19.96 1.08 9.08
CA PHE A 64 -21.03 1.22 10.07
C PHE A 64 -20.52 1.80 11.39
N ARG A 65 -21.39 2.52 12.07
CA ARG A 65 -21.18 3.10 13.40
C ARG A 65 -22.55 3.29 14.06
N TYR A 66 -22.79 2.69 15.21
CA TYR A 66 -24.08 2.84 15.88
C TYR A 66 -24.41 4.32 16.18
N GLY A 67 -25.67 4.71 16.01
CA GLY A 67 -26.15 6.10 16.13
C GLY A 67 -25.89 6.97 14.90
N ASP A 68 -25.29 6.42 13.85
CA ASP A 68 -25.18 7.05 12.54
C ASP A 68 -26.43 6.74 11.69
N PRO A 69 -27.10 7.76 11.12
CA PRO A 69 -28.34 7.56 10.36
C PRO A 69 -28.22 6.58 9.20
N PHE A 70 -27.05 6.48 8.56
CA PHE A 70 -26.80 5.54 7.47
C PHE A 70 -26.74 4.10 8.00
N THR A 71 -26.07 3.87 9.13
CA THR A 71 -26.05 2.56 9.79
C THR A 71 -27.44 2.08 10.20
N ASP A 72 -28.26 2.97 10.75
CA ASP A 72 -29.65 2.65 11.11
C ASP A 72 -30.48 2.27 9.87
N GLN A 73 -30.27 2.94 8.74
CA GLN A 73 -30.89 2.58 7.46
C GLN A 73 -30.42 1.21 6.94
N LEU A 74 -29.12 0.88 7.11
CA LEU A 74 -28.62 -0.45 6.75
C LEU A 74 -29.26 -1.56 7.61
N ILE A 75 -29.49 -1.32 8.90
CA ILE A 75 -30.20 -2.27 9.77
C ILE A 75 -31.67 -2.41 9.35
N GLN A 76 -32.36 -1.29 9.13
CA GLN A 76 -33.78 -1.29 8.76
C GLN A 76 -34.03 -1.92 7.38
N SER A 77 -33.08 -1.78 6.45
CA SER A 77 -33.15 -2.41 5.12
C SER A 77 -32.74 -3.90 5.12
N GLY A 78 -32.22 -4.42 6.24
CA GLY A 78 -31.76 -5.79 6.36
C GLY A 78 -30.37 -6.07 5.76
N VAL A 79 -29.64 -5.03 5.35
CA VAL A 79 -28.23 -5.14 4.93
C VAL A 79 -27.36 -5.50 6.14
N LEU A 80 -27.64 -4.88 7.29
CA LEU A 80 -27.09 -5.29 8.58
C LEU A 80 -28.13 -6.08 9.38
N PRO A 81 -27.73 -7.11 10.15
CA PRO A 81 -28.66 -7.85 10.99
C PRO A 81 -29.26 -6.97 12.10
N TRP A 82 -30.54 -7.19 12.46
CA TRP A 82 -31.23 -6.46 13.54
C TRP A 82 -30.60 -6.63 14.94
N TRP A 83 -29.72 -7.61 15.08
CA TRP A 83 -28.99 -7.99 16.30
C TRP A 83 -27.51 -7.54 16.23
N THR A 84 -27.19 -6.56 15.35
CA THR A 84 -25.88 -5.90 15.31
C THR A 84 -25.60 -5.24 16.66
N HIS A 85 -24.46 -5.59 17.27
CA HIS A 85 -24.10 -5.11 18.61
C HIS A 85 -23.82 -3.59 18.58
N GLU A 86 -24.26 -2.85 19.61
CA GLU A 86 -24.18 -1.38 19.63
C GLU A 86 -22.74 -0.84 19.61
N ALA A 87 -21.76 -1.62 20.09
CA ALA A 87 -20.35 -1.22 20.03
C ALA A 87 -19.71 -1.46 18.64
N THR A 88 -20.43 -2.12 17.72
CA THR A 88 -19.90 -2.52 16.41
C THR A 88 -19.61 -1.26 15.58
N LYS A 89 -18.35 -1.08 15.21
CA LYS A 89 -17.93 0.00 14.32
C LYS A 89 -16.88 -0.49 13.34
N THR A 90 -16.91 0.10 12.15
CA THR A 90 -15.84 0.05 11.15
C THR A 90 -15.75 1.43 10.52
N ASN A 91 -14.71 2.17 10.89
CA ASN A 91 -14.52 3.56 10.46
C ASN A 91 -13.04 3.87 10.24
N PHE A 92 -12.55 3.88 9.01
CA PHE A 92 -11.14 4.12 8.75
C PHE A 92 -10.85 5.55 8.29
N PHE A 93 -9.73 6.13 8.72
CA PHE A 93 -9.28 7.45 8.25
C PHE A 93 -8.34 7.31 7.06
N ARG A 94 -8.86 7.49 5.84
CA ARG A 94 -8.12 7.26 4.59
C ARG A 94 -8.35 8.36 3.53
N PRO A 95 -8.11 9.64 3.87
CA PRO A 95 -8.45 10.76 3.00
C PRO A 95 -7.76 10.71 1.62
N LEU A 96 -6.54 10.18 1.51
CA LEU A 96 -5.87 10.06 0.21
C LEU A 96 -6.53 8.98 -0.66
N ALA A 97 -6.88 7.85 -0.08
CA ALA A 97 -7.60 6.80 -0.81
C ALA A 97 -9.00 7.27 -1.21
N GLU A 98 -9.64 8.06 -0.34
CA GLU A 98 -10.93 8.68 -0.61
C GLU A 98 -10.85 9.61 -1.82
N VAL A 99 -9.83 10.48 -1.92
CA VAL A 99 -9.60 11.33 -3.10
C VAL A 99 -9.53 10.50 -4.39
N PHE A 100 -8.83 9.37 -4.39
CA PHE A 100 -8.73 8.52 -5.59
C PHE A 100 -10.04 7.81 -5.94
N LEU A 101 -10.85 7.43 -4.95
CA LEU A 101 -12.19 6.88 -5.18
C LEU A 101 -13.16 7.94 -5.70
N HIS A 102 -13.17 9.14 -5.12
CA HIS A 102 -13.94 10.26 -5.66
C HIS A 102 -13.53 10.59 -7.10
N LEU A 103 -12.23 10.57 -7.41
CA LEU A 103 -11.73 10.76 -8.77
C LEU A 103 -12.29 9.69 -9.73
N ASP A 104 -12.26 8.42 -9.32
CA ASP A 104 -12.82 7.32 -10.12
C ASP A 104 -14.29 7.52 -10.41
N TYR A 105 -15.10 7.86 -9.40
CA TYR A 105 -16.54 8.07 -9.58
C TYR A 105 -16.88 9.37 -10.32
N ALA A 106 -16.01 10.39 -10.24
CA ALA A 106 -16.15 11.60 -11.04
C ALA A 106 -15.88 11.37 -12.53
N LEU A 107 -14.90 10.51 -12.86
CA LEU A 107 -14.52 10.23 -14.25
C LEU A 107 -15.31 9.08 -14.87
N TRP A 108 -15.63 8.04 -14.09
CA TRP A 108 -16.10 6.74 -14.56
C TRP A 108 -17.21 6.14 -13.68
N PRO A 109 -18.28 6.89 -13.34
CA PRO A 109 -19.28 6.48 -12.32
C PRO A 109 -19.90 5.10 -12.55
N ASP A 110 -20.03 4.67 -13.81
CA ASP A 110 -20.59 3.37 -14.21
C ASP A 110 -19.62 2.52 -15.05
N ASN A 111 -18.34 2.91 -15.16
CA ASN A 111 -17.33 2.17 -15.93
C ASN A 111 -16.28 1.54 -15.02
N PHE A 112 -16.66 0.41 -14.41
CA PHE A 112 -15.80 -0.33 -13.48
C PHE A 112 -14.54 -0.89 -14.14
N ALA A 113 -14.55 -1.14 -15.45
CA ALA A 113 -13.37 -1.61 -16.16
C ALA A 113 -12.22 -0.60 -16.09
N LEU A 114 -12.52 0.70 -16.16
CA LEU A 114 -11.50 1.76 -16.03
C LEU A 114 -11.07 1.96 -14.57
N MET A 115 -11.97 1.79 -13.60
CA MET A 115 -11.61 1.79 -12.18
C MET A 115 -10.68 0.61 -11.84
N HIS A 116 -10.98 -0.59 -12.32
CA HIS A 116 -10.11 -1.76 -12.15
C HIS A 116 -8.76 -1.58 -12.86
N LEU A 117 -8.74 -0.95 -14.04
CA LEU A 117 -7.49 -0.58 -14.70
C LEU A 117 -6.67 0.39 -13.84
N HIS A 118 -7.30 1.36 -13.17
CA HIS A 118 -6.61 2.26 -12.25
C HIS A 118 -5.99 1.49 -11.06
N SER A 119 -6.70 0.52 -10.48
CA SER A 119 -6.11 -0.38 -9.47
C SER A 119 -4.92 -1.18 -10.03
N ALA A 120 -5.06 -1.73 -11.24
CA ALA A 120 -4.00 -2.52 -11.88
C ALA A 120 -2.74 -1.68 -12.19
N LEU A 121 -2.91 -0.42 -12.57
CA LEU A 121 -1.80 0.52 -12.75
C LEU A 121 -1.08 0.81 -11.41
N TRP A 122 -1.83 0.99 -10.33
CA TRP A 122 -1.25 1.11 -8.99
C TRP A 122 -0.47 -0.14 -8.57
N TYR A 123 -0.96 -1.33 -8.92
CA TYR A 123 -0.24 -2.58 -8.65
C TYR A 123 1.06 -2.68 -9.47
N ALA A 124 1.05 -2.28 -10.74
CA ALA A 124 2.26 -2.22 -11.56
C ALA A 124 3.29 -1.23 -11.00
N VAL A 125 2.84 -0.06 -10.53
CA VAL A 125 3.68 0.92 -9.82
C VAL A 125 4.27 0.31 -8.55
N LEU A 126 3.45 -0.38 -7.74
CA LEU A 126 3.90 -1.04 -6.53
C LEU A 126 4.94 -2.14 -6.83
N ALA A 127 4.72 -2.96 -7.86
CA ALA A 127 5.67 -3.99 -8.29
C ALA A 127 7.01 -3.38 -8.73
N LEU A 128 6.98 -2.25 -9.44
CA LEU A 128 8.19 -1.50 -9.80
C LEU A 128 8.93 -1.01 -8.54
N ILE A 129 8.23 -0.38 -7.61
CA ILE A 129 8.80 0.15 -6.36
C ILE A 129 9.35 -0.99 -5.49
N ALA A 130 8.64 -2.10 -5.38
CA ALA A 130 9.09 -3.30 -4.69
C ALA A 130 10.39 -3.83 -5.31
N GLY A 131 10.49 -3.86 -6.64
CA GLY A 131 11.73 -4.23 -7.32
C GLY A 131 12.90 -3.29 -7.03
N LEU A 132 12.65 -1.98 -6.95
CA LEU A 132 13.66 -1.02 -6.51
C LEU A 132 14.08 -1.26 -5.04
N ALA A 133 13.12 -1.54 -4.16
CA ALA A 133 13.38 -1.87 -2.76
C ALA A 133 14.21 -3.16 -2.61
N TYR A 134 13.86 -4.23 -3.33
CA TYR A 134 14.64 -5.46 -3.35
C TYR A 134 16.06 -5.23 -3.86
N ARG A 135 16.25 -4.42 -4.91
CA ARG A 135 17.59 -4.06 -5.39
C ARG A 135 18.39 -3.24 -4.39
N ALA A 136 17.72 -2.42 -3.60
CA ALA A 136 18.39 -1.60 -2.59
C ALA A 136 18.80 -2.42 -1.37
N VAL A 137 18.08 -3.48 -1.03
CA VAL A 137 18.26 -4.23 0.22
C VAL A 137 19.02 -5.56 0.01
N LEU A 138 18.74 -6.28 -1.07
CA LEU A 138 19.36 -7.59 -1.31
C LEU A 138 20.75 -7.43 -1.94
N PRO A 139 21.79 -8.10 -1.40
CA PRO A 139 23.15 -7.98 -1.91
C PRO A 139 23.35 -8.64 -3.27
N VAL A 140 22.49 -9.59 -3.63
CA VAL A 140 22.62 -10.41 -4.84
C VAL A 140 21.57 -10.00 -5.86
N ALA A 141 22.04 -9.50 -7.01
CA ALA A 141 21.20 -8.89 -8.04
C ALA A 141 20.17 -9.85 -8.66
N TRP A 142 20.54 -11.11 -8.94
CA TRP A 142 19.59 -12.09 -9.48
C TRP A 142 18.50 -12.44 -8.45
N ALA A 143 18.84 -12.48 -7.17
CA ALA A 143 17.88 -12.77 -6.10
C ALA A 143 16.87 -11.63 -5.96
N ALA A 144 17.31 -10.37 -6.09
CA ALA A 144 16.42 -9.23 -6.17
C ALA A 144 15.49 -9.28 -7.40
N GLY A 145 16.02 -9.65 -8.56
CA GLY A 145 15.22 -9.86 -9.77
C GLY A 145 14.16 -10.95 -9.59
N LEU A 146 14.54 -12.08 -8.97
CA LEU A 146 13.62 -13.18 -8.68
C LEU A 146 12.55 -12.80 -7.66
N ALA A 147 12.92 -12.11 -6.58
CA ALA A 147 11.97 -11.60 -5.59
C ALA A 147 10.96 -10.62 -6.21
N THR A 148 11.43 -9.74 -7.12
CA THR A 148 10.54 -8.84 -7.87
C THR A 148 9.56 -9.60 -8.74
N LEU A 149 10.03 -10.65 -9.42
CA LEU A 149 9.18 -11.50 -10.26
C LEU A 149 8.13 -12.22 -9.42
N PHE A 150 8.53 -12.84 -8.31
CA PHE A 150 7.58 -13.51 -7.40
C PHE A 150 6.56 -12.55 -6.83
N PHE A 151 6.98 -11.36 -6.38
CA PHE A 151 6.06 -10.33 -5.93
C PHE A 151 5.01 -9.96 -7.00
N ALA A 152 5.44 -9.82 -8.26
CA ALA A 152 4.58 -9.41 -9.37
C ALA A 152 3.58 -10.47 -9.85
N ILE A 153 3.85 -11.76 -9.60
CA ILE A 153 2.98 -12.87 -10.03
C ILE A 153 2.22 -13.53 -8.87
N ASP A 154 2.44 -13.05 -7.65
CA ASP A 154 1.80 -13.60 -6.46
C ASP A 154 0.29 -13.32 -6.46
N GLY A 155 -0.48 -14.41 -6.55
CA GLY A 155 -1.94 -14.36 -6.55
C GLY A 155 -2.57 -13.81 -5.27
N TYR A 156 -1.84 -13.79 -4.14
CA TYR A 156 -2.34 -13.18 -2.90
C TYR A 156 -2.55 -11.66 -3.03
N HIS A 157 -1.89 -11.01 -3.98
CA HIS A 157 -2.10 -9.59 -4.26
C HIS A 157 -3.40 -9.31 -5.01
N ALA A 158 -4.03 -10.32 -5.63
CA ALA A 158 -5.23 -10.13 -6.46
C ALA A 158 -6.36 -9.43 -5.70
N GLY A 159 -6.54 -9.76 -4.41
CA GLY A 159 -7.54 -9.12 -3.55
C GLY A 159 -7.32 -7.62 -3.35
N ALA A 160 -6.09 -7.12 -3.41
CA ALA A 160 -5.79 -5.69 -3.34
C ALA A 160 -6.01 -4.96 -4.67
N VAL A 161 -6.07 -5.69 -5.78
CA VAL A 161 -6.25 -5.14 -7.13
C VAL A 161 -7.73 -5.13 -7.54
N VAL A 162 -8.43 -6.25 -7.34
CA VAL A 162 -9.83 -6.41 -7.77
C VAL A 162 -10.84 -5.72 -6.86
N TRP A 163 -10.47 -5.49 -5.60
CA TRP A 163 -11.36 -4.83 -4.64
C TRP A 163 -11.08 -3.33 -4.65
N LEU A 164 -11.99 -2.53 -5.22
CA LEU A 164 -11.72 -1.13 -5.55
C LEU A 164 -11.42 -0.29 -4.30
N CYS A 165 -12.18 -0.49 -3.22
CA CYS A 165 -11.94 0.22 -1.97
C CYS A 165 -10.60 -0.14 -1.32
N ASN A 166 -10.12 -1.36 -1.55
CA ASN A 166 -8.86 -1.87 -1.01
C ASN A 166 -7.62 -1.40 -1.80
N ARG A 167 -7.81 -0.66 -2.90
CA ARG A 167 -6.71 0.03 -3.61
C ARG A 167 -5.89 0.91 -2.67
N ASN A 168 -6.51 1.38 -1.59
CA ASN A 168 -5.86 2.14 -0.52
C ASN A 168 -4.57 1.46 -0.02
N VAL A 169 -4.50 0.11 0.02
CA VAL A 169 -3.32 -0.65 0.43
C VAL A 169 -2.20 -0.54 -0.61
N LEU A 170 -2.53 -0.57 -1.91
CA LEU A 170 -1.53 -0.43 -2.99
C LEU A 170 -0.83 0.94 -2.93
N ILE A 171 -1.62 2.00 -2.73
CA ILE A 171 -1.13 3.38 -2.59
C ILE A 171 -0.30 3.52 -1.30
N SER A 172 -0.83 3.01 -0.18
CA SER A 172 -0.17 3.06 1.13
C SER A 172 1.19 2.36 1.11
N MET A 173 1.26 1.14 0.56
CA MET A 173 2.51 0.38 0.41
C MET A 173 3.49 1.01 -0.56
N SER A 174 3.02 1.59 -1.67
CA SER A 174 3.88 2.31 -2.62
C SER A 174 4.59 3.47 -1.94
N ALA A 175 3.84 4.30 -1.21
CA ALA A 175 4.39 5.42 -0.46
C ALA A 175 5.33 4.95 0.68
N ALA A 176 4.95 3.88 1.40
CA ALA A 176 5.75 3.32 2.48
C ALA A 176 7.11 2.77 1.99
N LEU A 177 7.15 2.03 0.89
CA LEU A 177 8.40 1.53 0.32
C LEU A 177 9.27 2.66 -0.24
N LEU A 178 8.67 3.68 -0.88
CA LEU A 178 9.40 4.89 -1.28
C LEU A 178 9.97 5.64 -0.07
N CYS A 179 9.23 5.71 1.04
CA CYS A 179 9.72 6.24 2.31
C CYS A 179 10.98 5.50 2.76
N LEU A 180 10.97 4.16 2.77
CA LEU A 180 12.15 3.35 3.13
C LEU A 180 13.34 3.64 2.20
N LEU A 181 13.12 3.70 0.88
CA LEU A 181 14.16 4.01 -0.10
C LEU A 181 14.77 5.40 0.14
N CYS A 182 13.93 6.43 0.34
CA CYS A 182 14.38 7.79 0.62
C CYS A 182 15.10 7.89 1.96
N HIS A 183 14.64 7.16 2.99
CA HIS A 183 15.30 7.10 4.29
C HIS A 183 16.72 6.53 4.16
N ARG A 184 16.88 5.42 3.43
CA ARG A 184 18.18 4.81 3.14
C ARG A 184 19.11 5.79 2.42
N GLN A 185 18.61 6.48 1.39
CA GLN A 185 19.39 7.46 0.63
C GLN A 185 19.79 8.66 1.50
N GLY A 186 18.88 9.18 2.31
CA GLY A 186 19.16 10.29 3.23
C GLY A 186 20.10 9.94 4.39
N ALA A 187 20.18 8.65 4.75
CA ALA A 187 21.20 8.16 5.66
C ALA A 187 22.57 8.06 4.97
N ALA A 188 22.63 7.53 3.73
CA ALA A 188 23.85 7.37 2.97
C ALA A 188 24.51 8.71 2.56
N ASP A 189 23.71 9.65 2.03
CA ASP A 189 24.20 10.94 1.53
C ASP A 189 24.28 12.02 2.63
N ASN A 190 23.86 11.70 3.86
CA ASN A 190 23.62 12.66 4.93
C ASN A 190 22.72 13.86 4.50
N SER A 191 21.79 13.62 3.59
CA SER A 191 20.94 14.66 3.00
C SER A 191 19.65 14.87 3.80
N GLY A 192 19.41 16.12 4.23
CA GLY A 192 18.17 16.51 4.88
C GLY A 192 16.95 16.45 3.96
N ALA A 193 17.11 16.75 2.67
CA ALA A 193 16.02 16.73 1.69
C ALA A 193 15.41 15.33 1.53
N TRP A 194 16.25 14.29 1.42
CA TRP A 194 15.80 12.90 1.37
C TRP A 194 15.07 12.46 2.64
N ARG A 195 15.48 12.97 3.81
CA ARG A 195 14.82 12.69 5.10
C ARG A 195 13.44 13.34 5.18
N ILE A 196 13.31 14.59 4.72
CA ILE A 196 12.03 15.30 4.64
C ILE A 196 11.10 14.57 3.68
N LEU A 197 11.59 14.19 2.49
CA LEU A 197 10.81 13.44 1.51
C LEU A 197 10.35 12.09 2.07
N ALA A 198 11.23 11.37 2.78
CA ALA A 198 10.86 10.11 3.43
C ALA A 198 9.75 10.30 4.47
N ALA A 199 9.85 11.32 5.33
CA ALA A 199 8.80 11.62 6.31
C ALA A 199 7.47 12.01 5.65
N ALA A 200 7.52 12.80 4.57
CA ALA A 200 6.33 13.15 3.79
C ALA A 200 5.67 11.91 3.15
N LEU A 201 6.47 11.01 2.57
CA LEU A 201 5.97 9.75 2.01
C LEU A 201 5.39 8.82 3.07
N PHE A 202 5.95 8.80 4.28
CA PHE A 202 5.36 8.06 5.39
C PHE A 202 3.97 8.61 5.77
N ALA A 203 3.84 9.93 5.90
CA ALA A 203 2.56 10.58 6.16
C ALA A 203 1.54 10.35 5.04
N LEU A 204 1.96 10.41 3.77
CA LEU A 204 1.13 10.10 2.61
C LEU A 204 0.69 8.63 2.58
N GLY A 205 1.56 7.71 3.02
CA GLY A 205 1.18 6.30 3.16
C GLY A 205 0.08 6.11 4.20
N LEU A 206 0.20 6.77 5.35
CA LEU A 206 -0.78 6.72 6.44
C LEU A 206 -2.11 7.37 6.07
N SER A 207 -2.10 8.44 5.26
CA SER A 207 -3.32 9.06 4.78
C SER A 207 -4.08 8.21 3.75
N SER A 208 -3.43 7.19 3.17
CA SER A 208 -4.09 6.17 2.35
C SER A 208 -4.52 4.95 3.16
N GLY A 209 -3.77 4.56 4.19
CA GLY A 209 -4.13 3.43 5.03
C GLY A 209 -3.16 3.17 6.17
N GLU A 210 -3.70 2.59 7.24
CA GLU A 210 -2.99 2.21 8.46
C GLU A 210 -1.83 1.24 8.17
N SER A 211 -1.92 0.49 7.07
CA SER A 211 -0.90 -0.50 6.67
C SER A 211 0.49 0.11 6.48
N ALA A 212 0.60 1.41 6.16
CA ALA A 212 1.89 2.10 6.11
C ALA A 212 2.66 2.04 7.43
N LEU A 213 2.00 1.88 8.59
CA LEU A 213 2.68 1.70 9.88
C LEU A 213 3.64 0.50 9.87
N ALA A 214 3.39 -0.53 9.05
CA ALA A 214 4.25 -1.71 8.96
C ALA A 214 5.70 -1.36 8.56
N ILE A 215 5.91 -0.30 7.77
CA ILE A 215 7.26 0.09 7.35
C ILE A 215 8.12 0.61 8.50
N SER A 216 7.51 1.04 9.61
CA SER A 216 8.25 1.50 10.79
C SER A 216 9.21 0.43 11.32
N GLY A 217 8.83 -0.84 11.25
CA GLY A 217 9.70 -1.97 11.59
C GLY A 217 10.94 -2.04 10.70
N TYR A 218 10.79 -1.80 9.39
CA TYR A 218 11.93 -1.75 8.45
C TYR A 218 12.82 -0.51 8.65
N LEU A 219 12.23 0.65 8.98
CA LEU A 219 12.99 1.86 9.31
C LEU A 219 13.82 1.64 10.58
N LEU A 220 13.22 1.05 11.62
CA LEU A 220 13.93 0.67 12.84
C LEU A 220 15.03 -0.35 12.55
N ALA A 221 14.73 -1.42 11.82
CA ALA A 221 15.71 -2.44 11.46
C ALA A 221 16.88 -1.85 10.66
N HIS A 222 16.61 -0.92 9.74
CA HIS A 222 17.64 -0.21 8.99
C HIS A 222 18.59 0.53 9.94
N GLU A 223 18.07 1.33 10.87
CA GLU A 223 18.90 2.09 11.81
C GLU A 223 19.58 1.21 12.88
N VAL A 224 19.00 0.08 13.25
CA VAL A 224 19.62 -0.83 14.22
C VAL A 224 20.77 -1.62 13.59
N PHE A 225 20.58 -2.17 12.39
CA PHE A 225 21.49 -3.17 11.82
C PHE A 225 22.37 -2.65 10.68
N LEU A 226 21.94 -1.63 9.93
CA LEU A 226 22.62 -1.20 8.70
C LEU A 226 23.39 0.11 8.84
N THR A 227 23.04 0.97 9.80
CA THR A 227 23.79 2.21 10.06
C THR A 227 24.91 1.99 11.08
N ARG A 228 26.02 2.72 10.92
CA ARG A 228 27.21 2.67 11.80
C ARG A 228 27.32 3.89 12.71
N ASP A 229 26.30 4.74 12.74
CA ASP A 229 26.27 5.95 13.55
C ASP A 229 25.98 5.68 15.03
N THR A 230 26.14 6.71 15.86
CA THR A 230 25.77 6.67 17.29
C THR A 230 24.27 6.52 17.49
N TRP A 231 23.86 5.90 18.60
CA TRP A 231 22.44 5.73 18.96
C TRP A 231 21.65 7.04 18.96
N PHE A 232 22.26 8.15 19.38
CA PHE A 232 21.64 9.46 19.34
C PHE A 232 21.26 9.89 17.91
N LYS A 233 22.15 9.72 16.93
CA LYS A 233 21.87 10.05 15.52
C LYS A 233 20.80 9.13 14.93
N ARG A 234 20.82 7.84 15.29
CA ARG A 234 19.80 6.85 14.87
C ARG A 234 18.41 7.27 15.36
N LEU A 235 18.29 7.60 16.65
CA LEU A 235 17.04 8.08 17.24
C LEU A 235 16.57 9.38 16.58
N LEU A 236 17.48 10.33 16.33
CA LEU A 236 17.13 11.58 15.67
C LEU A 236 16.63 11.37 14.22
N ARG A 237 17.16 10.38 13.51
CA ARG A 237 16.66 10.01 12.16
C ARG A 237 15.30 9.33 12.20
N LEU A 238 14.99 8.58 13.27
CA LEU A 238 13.69 7.92 13.43
C LEU A 238 12.61 8.85 14.00
N LEU A 239 13.02 9.94 14.67
CA LEU A 239 12.13 10.86 15.36
C LEU A 239 10.97 11.37 14.49
N PRO A 240 11.17 11.82 13.22
CA PRO A 240 10.05 12.30 12.40
C PRO A 240 8.96 11.23 12.20
N TYR A 241 9.34 9.98 11.96
CA TYR A 241 8.37 8.90 11.77
C TYR A 241 7.66 8.54 13.07
N GLY A 242 8.39 8.57 14.18
CA GLY A 242 7.81 8.38 15.52
C GLY A 242 6.76 9.45 15.84
N LEU A 243 7.08 10.72 15.59
CA LEU A 243 6.15 11.84 15.79
C LEU A 243 4.92 11.74 14.88
N ILE A 244 5.12 11.45 13.59
CA ILE A 244 4.02 11.29 12.62
C ILE A 244 3.15 10.09 13.02
N GLY A 245 3.75 8.93 13.30
CA GLY A 245 3.02 7.71 13.63
C GLY A 245 2.26 7.82 14.95
N LEU A 246 2.89 8.36 16.00
CA LEU A 246 2.22 8.59 17.28
C LEU A 246 1.12 9.64 17.15
N GLY A 247 1.39 10.76 16.47
CA GLY A 247 0.38 11.80 16.22
C GLY A 247 -0.80 11.28 15.41
N TYR A 248 -0.54 10.44 14.40
CA TYR A 248 -1.57 9.74 13.65
C TYR A 248 -2.39 8.83 14.56
N LEU A 249 -1.76 7.95 15.33
CA LEU A 249 -2.44 6.98 16.19
C LEU A 249 -3.25 7.65 17.31
N THR A 250 -2.74 8.70 17.94
CA THR A 250 -3.46 9.44 18.98
C THR A 250 -4.68 10.15 18.41
N TRP A 251 -4.52 10.84 17.28
CA TRP A 251 -5.64 11.45 16.57
C TRP A 251 -6.66 10.39 16.12
N TRP A 252 -6.19 9.32 15.50
CA TRP A 252 -7.00 8.23 14.97
C TRP A 252 -7.87 7.60 16.06
N HIS A 253 -7.28 7.37 17.24
CA HIS A 253 -7.99 6.85 18.40
C HIS A 253 -9.01 7.87 18.96
N HIS A 254 -8.61 9.12 19.16
CA HIS A 254 -9.48 10.17 19.72
C HIS A 254 -10.66 10.52 18.80
N ALA A 255 -10.46 10.49 17.48
CA ALA A 255 -11.50 10.74 16.48
C ALA A 255 -12.43 9.52 16.29
N GLY A 256 -12.17 8.40 16.97
CA GLY A 256 -13.05 7.23 16.98
C GLY A 256 -12.93 6.35 15.74
N TYR A 257 -11.83 6.44 14.99
CA TYR A 257 -11.54 5.53 13.89
C TYR A 257 -11.19 4.12 14.41
N GLY A 258 -11.21 3.14 13.50
CA GLY A 258 -10.94 1.74 13.75
C GLY A 258 -12.15 0.83 13.67
N THR A 259 -11.91 -0.38 14.16
CA THR A 259 -12.90 -1.43 14.30
C THR A 259 -13.07 -1.78 15.77
N ASP A 260 -14.30 -2.00 16.20
CA ASP A 260 -14.66 -2.44 17.56
C ASP A 260 -15.98 -3.22 17.44
N GLY A 261 -16.30 -4.09 18.40
CA GLY A 261 -17.45 -4.99 18.27
C GLY A 261 -17.54 -6.07 19.34
#